data_AF-A0A1Q4D9R4-F1
#
_entry.id   AF-A0A1Q4D9R4-F1
#
_cell.length_a   1.000
_cell.length_b   1.000
_cell.length_c   1.000
_cell.angle_alpha   90.00
_cell.angle_beta   90.00
_cell.angle_gamma   90.00
#
_symmetry.space_group_name_H-M   'P 1'
#
loop_
_entity.id
_entity.type
_entity.pdbx_description
1 polymer ?
#
loop_
_entity_poly.entity_id
_entity_poly.type
_entity_poly.pdbx_seq_one_letter_code
_entity_poly.pdbx_strand_id
1 'polypeptide(L)' 'MPRYFFHVLDGQKYSDPSGIEFATEAAARDHALAYAKTIRRLHPDPGMQVKVTDEQGAEVLRVRLQAQAE' A
#
# COMPACT_ATOMS: atom_id res chain seq x y z
N MET A 1 -4.29 18.02 -5.74
CA MET A 1 -3.54 16.87 -6.30
C MET A 1 -4.34 15.62 -5.98
N PRO A 2 -4.33 14.56 -6.81
CA PRO A 2 -5.10 13.36 -6.49
C PRO A 2 -4.63 12.75 -5.17
N ARG A 3 -5.58 12.33 -4.34
CA ARG A 3 -5.32 11.76 -3.01
C ARG A 3 -5.43 10.25 -3.06
N TYR A 4 -4.36 9.60 -2.64
CA TYR A 4 -4.26 8.14 -2.63
C TYR A 4 -4.26 7.62 -1.20
N PHE A 5 -4.99 6.53 -0.97
CA PHE A 5 -5.17 5.91 0.34
C PHE A 5 -4.44 4.57 0.37
N PHE A 6 -3.61 4.37 1.40
CA PHE A 6 -2.73 3.21 1.54
C PHE A 6 -3.27 2.30 2.64
N HIS A 7 -4.03 1.29 2.25
CA HIS A 7 -4.65 0.32 3.16
C HIS A 7 -3.70 -0.86 3.37
N VAL A 8 -3.36 -1.15 4.62
CA VAL A 8 -2.61 -2.36 4.98
C VAL A 8 -3.62 -3.44 5.37
N LEU A 9 -3.56 -4.57 4.67
CA LEU A 9 -4.41 -5.73 4.88
C LEU A 9 -3.56 -6.82 5.53
N ASP A 10 -3.76 -7.06 6.82
CA ASP A 10 -3.03 -8.05 7.62
C ASP A 10 -4.01 -9.00 8.32
N GLY A 11 -4.95 -9.58 7.55
CA GLY A 11 -6.13 -10.28 8.11
C GLY A 11 -7.15 -9.34 8.77
N GLN A 12 -6.72 -8.23 9.37
CA GLN A 12 -7.51 -7.06 9.72
C GLN A 12 -7.24 -5.93 8.71
N LYS A 13 -8.32 -5.23 8.32
CA LYS A 13 -8.23 -4.10 7.38
C LYS A 13 -7.83 -2.85 8.15
N TYR A 14 -6.56 -2.47 8.05
CA TYR A 14 -6.07 -1.17 8.51
C TYR A 14 -6.17 -0.18 7.37
N SER A 15 -7.25 0.60 7.39
CA SER A 15 -7.41 1.73 6.47
C SER A 15 -6.63 2.90 7.04
N ASP A 16 -5.67 3.45 6.29
CA ASP A 16 -5.09 4.75 6.60
C ASP A 16 -6.12 5.84 6.22
N PRO A 17 -6.71 6.57 7.19
CA PRO A 17 -7.72 7.59 6.91
C PRO A 17 -7.10 8.89 6.40
N SER A 18 -5.78 9.06 6.57
CA SER A 18 -5.08 10.27 6.18
C SER A 18 -4.96 10.32 4.67
N GLY A 19 -4.49 9.26 4.00
CA GLY A 19 -4.19 9.32 2.57
C GLY A 19 -3.12 10.39 2.26
N ILE A 20 -2.47 10.26 1.13
CA ILE A 20 -1.37 11.13 0.73
C ILE A 20 -1.65 11.67 -0.67
N GLU A 21 -1.48 12.97 -0.84
CA GLU A 21 -1.60 13.61 -2.15
C GLU A 21 -0.33 13.35 -2.96
N PHE A 22 -0.50 12.81 -4.16
CA PHE A 22 0.60 12.61 -5.11
C PHE A 22 0.34 13.38 -6.39
N ALA A 23 1.40 13.84 -7.03
CA ALA A 23 1.30 14.52 -8.33
C ALA A 23 0.90 13.56 -9.46
N THR A 24 1.25 12.27 -9.35
CA THR A 24 0.96 11.24 -10.35
C THR A 24 0.72 9.88 -9.70
N GLU A 25 0.02 9.00 -10.41
CA GLU A 25 -0.16 7.60 -10.02
C GLU A 25 1.19 6.88 -9.82
N ALA A 26 2.16 7.16 -10.71
CA ALA A 26 3.50 6.57 -10.61
C ALA A 26 4.20 6.90 -9.29
N ALA A 27 4.08 8.15 -8.81
CA ALA A 27 4.64 8.56 -7.52
C ALA A 27 3.94 7.85 -6.35
N ALA A 28 2.62 7.68 -6.40
CA ALA A 28 1.87 6.93 -5.40
C ALA A 28 2.29 5.45 -5.36
N ARG A 29 2.54 4.85 -6.54
CA ARG A 29 2.99 3.45 -6.67
C ARG A 29 4.39 3.25 -6.10
N ASP A 30 5.34 4.15 -6.40
CA ASP A 30 6.70 4.09 -5.85
C ASP A 30 6.68 4.21 -4.31
N HIS A 31 5.89 5.15 -3.79
CA HIS A 31 5.70 5.30 -2.35
C HIS A 31 5.10 4.04 -1.71
N ALA A 32 4.08 3.43 -2.33
CA ALA A 32 3.50 2.17 -1.85
C ALA A 32 4.51 1.03 -1.82
N LEU A 33 5.40 0.92 -2.82
CA LEU A 33 6.44 -0.10 -2.85
C LEU A 33 7.49 0.11 -1.75
N ALA A 34 7.91 1.35 -1.52
CA ALA A 34 8.82 1.69 -0.42
C ALA A 34 8.18 1.44 0.95
N TYR A 35 6.90 1.80 1.10
CA TYR A 35 6.11 1.56 2.30
C TYR A 35 5.95 0.06 2.57
N ALA A 36 5.61 -0.72 1.53
CA ALA A 36 5.54 -2.17 1.60
C ALA A 36 6.90 -2.77 2.04
N LYS A 37 8.01 -2.38 1.42
CA LYS A 37 9.35 -2.86 1.84
C LYS A 37 9.65 -2.55 3.31
N THR A 38 9.22 -1.38 3.79
CA THR A 38 9.40 -0.96 5.20
C THR A 38 8.55 -1.82 6.13
N ILE A 39 7.27 -2.02 5.83
CA ILE A 39 6.38 -2.91 6.58
C ILE A 39 6.95 -4.32 6.60
N ARG A 40 7.37 -4.88 5.46
CA ARG A 40 7.97 -6.22 5.38
C ARG A 40 9.16 -6.38 6.32
N ARG A 41 9.97 -5.32 6.48
CA ARG A 41 11.16 -5.32 7.33
C ARG A 41 10.80 -5.25 8.82
N LEU A 42 9.74 -4.53 9.18
CA LEU A 42 9.28 -4.37 10.56
C LEU A 42 8.40 -5.54 11.02
N HIS A 43 7.54 -6.04 10.13
CA HIS A 43 6.59 -7.12 10.32
C HIS A 43 6.67 -8.09 9.14
N PRO A 44 7.49 -9.15 9.23
CA PRO A 44 7.62 -10.15 8.18
C PRO A 44 6.45 -11.14 8.20
N ASP A 45 5.22 -10.63 8.13
CA ASP A 45 4.03 -11.47 8.02
C ASP A 45 3.71 -11.73 6.54
N PRO A 46 3.67 -13.00 6.09
CA PRO A 46 3.47 -13.35 4.69
C PRO A 46 2.03 -13.11 4.19
N GLY A 47 1.08 -12.85 5.09
CA GLY A 47 -0.31 -12.52 4.80
C GLY A 47 -0.54 -11.03 4.51
N MET A 48 0.41 -10.16 4.83
CA MET A 48 0.23 -8.72 4.67
C MET A 48 0.16 -8.29 3.19
N GLN A 49 -0.69 -7.31 2.90
CA GLN A 49 -0.80 -6.68 1.59
C GLN A 49 -1.00 -5.17 1.74
N VAL A 50 -0.39 -4.38 0.87
CA VAL A 50 -0.65 -2.94 0.74
C VAL A 50 -1.55 -2.72 -0.46
N LYS A 51 -2.75 -2.21 -0.23
CA LYS A 51 -3.71 -1.81 -1.26
C LYS A 51 -3.76 -0.28 -1.34
N VAL A 52 -3.50 0.25 -2.51
CA VAL A 52 -3.62 1.68 -2.82
C VAL A 52 -4.94 1.93 -3.54
N THR A 53 -5.73 2.86 -3.04
CA THR A 53 -6.94 3.33 -3.71
C THR A 53 -6.86 4.81 -4.02
N ASP A 54 -7.47 5.22 -5.12
CA ASP A 54 -7.70 6.62 -5.48
C ASP A 54 -8.82 7.25 -4.62
N GLU A 55 -9.06 8.56 -4.76
CA GLU A 55 -10.14 9.31 -4.10
C GLU A 55 -11.54 8.77 -4.38
N GLN A 56 -11.73 8.12 -5.54
CA GLN A 56 -12.99 7.45 -5.89
C GLN A 56 -13.11 6.04 -5.28
N GLY A 57 -12.12 5.59 -4.51
CA GLY A 57 -12.05 4.23 -3.97
C GLY A 57 -11.63 3.17 -5.00
N ALA A 58 -11.27 3.59 -6.23
CA ALA A 58 -10.76 2.70 -7.26
C ALA A 58 -9.40 2.14 -6.85
N GLU A 59 -9.19 0.83 -7.02
CA GLU A 59 -7.91 0.20 -6.72
C GLU A 59 -6.89 0.55 -7.81
N VAL A 60 -5.81 1.20 -7.39
CA VAL A 60 -4.72 1.65 -8.26
C VAL A 60 -3.59 0.63 -8.25
N LEU A 61 -3.26 0.11 -7.07
CA LEU A 61 -2.16 -0.84 -6.89
C LEU A 61 -2.46 -1.77 -5.72
N ARG A 62 -2.04 -3.02 -5.84
CA ARG A 62 -1.99 -3.96 -4.73
C ARG A 62 -0.64 -4.67 -4.70
N VAL A 63 0.08 -4.52 -3.60
CA VAL A 63 1.39 -5.14 -3.37
C VAL A 63 1.24 -6.18 -2.28
N ARG A 64 1.53 -7.44 -2.59
CA ARG A 64 1.60 -8.49 -1.56
C ARG A 64 2.97 -8.46 -0.89
N LEU A 65 2.99 -8.52 0.44
CA LEU A 65 4.22 -8.59 1.24
C LEU A 65 4.70 -10.03 1.40
N GLN A 66 4.32 -10.92 0.48
CA GLN A 66 4.79 -12.30 0.50
C GLN A 66 6.32 -12.34 0.44
N ALA A 67 6.91 -13.18 1.29
CA ALA A 67 8.24 -13.68 1.03
C ALA A 67 8.17 -14.37 -0.34
N GLN A 68 8.74 -13.75 -1.37
CA GLN A 68 9.13 -14.52 -2.54
C GLN A 68 10.11 -15.55 -1.99
N ALA A 69 9.69 -16.82 -1.92
CA ALA A 69 10.62 -17.91 -1.80
C ALA A 69 11.41 -17.91 -3.11
N GLU A 70 12.60 -17.33 -3.07
CA GLU A 70 13.66 -17.61 -4.05
C GLU A 70 14.16 -19.05 -3.87
#